data_AF-A0A7C3WRZ8-F1
#
_entry.id   AF-A0A7C3WRZ8-F1
#
_cell.length_a   1.000
_cell.length_b   1.000
_cell.length_c   1.000
_cell.angle_alpha   90.00
_cell.angle_beta   90.00
_cell.angle_gamma   90.00
#
_symmetry.space_group_name_H-M   'P 1'
#
loop_
_entity.id
_entity.type
_entity.pdbx_description
1 polymer ?
#
loop_
_entity_poly.entity_id
_entity_poly.type
_entity_poly.pdbx_seq_one_letter_code
_entity_poly.pdbx_strand_id
1 'polypeptide(L)'
;MQRPEKAYKTILLTAFLAVLSVSCGKEDIYLSKYSRVQEGVSTKQDVMMMYGRPRFVLPHRDGSEQWSYEADASGSFSDKHHNFDFYFDKNGVVINKSKFTSKWP
;
A
#
# COMPACT_ATOMS: atom_id res chain seq x y z
N MET A 1 52.65 15.43 1.31
CA MET A 1 52.27 14.03 0.97
C MET A 1 51.18 13.59 1.94
N GLN A 2 49.91 13.78 1.57
CA GLN A 2 48.76 13.62 2.46
C GLN A 2 48.27 12.17 2.39
N ARG A 3 48.33 11.50 3.54
CA ARG A 3 48.10 10.07 3.75
C ARG A 3 46.67 9.68 3.30
N PRO A 4 46.48 8.68 2.40
CA PRO A 4 45.19 8.38 1.76
C PRO A 4 44.18 7.64 2.66
N GLU A 5 44.29 7.77 3.98
CA GLU A 5 43.48 6.99 4.94
C GLU A 5 42.07 7.56 5.15
N LYS A 6 41.86 8.83 4.80
CA LYS A 6 40.55 9.49 4.97
C LYS A 6 39.63 9.23 3.78
N ALA A 7 40.21 9.08 2.58
CA ALA A 7 39.46 8.85 1.35
C ALA A 7 38.74 7.50 1.34
N TYR A 8 39.38 6.42 1.81
CA TYR A 8 38.76 5.09 1.81
C TYR A 8 37.58 5.00 2.79
N LYS A 9 37.67 5.65 3.96
CA LYS A 9 36.59 5.67 4.97
C LYS A 9 35.36 6.42 4.45
N THR A 10 35.56 7.55 3.77
CA THR A 10 34.45 8.33 3.19
C THR A 10 33.79 7.61 2.01
N ILE A 11 34.59 6.96 1.15
CA ILE A 11 34.06 6.19 0.01
C ILE A 11 33.30 4.94 0.49
N LEU A 12 33.80 4.23 1.51
CA LEU A 12 33.09 3.10 2.10
C LEU A 12 31.78 3.52 2.78
N LEU A 13 31.77 4.65 3.48
CA LEU A 13 30.57 5.15 4.16
C LEU A 13 29.47 5.59 3.18
N THR A 14 29.86 6.16 2.04
CA THR A 14 28.90 6.61 1.00
C THR A 14 28.41 5.45 0.12
N ALA A 15 29.24 4.44 -0.15
CA ALA A 15 28.80 3.23 -0.85
C ALA A 15 27.82 2.39 -0.01
N PHE A 16 27.98 2.36 1.32
CA PHE A 16 27.10 1.59 2.21
C PHE A 16 25.68 2.19 2.32
N LEU A 17 25.52 3.51 2.11
CA LEU A 17 24.20 4.16 2.09
C LEU A 17 23.44 3.99 0.77
N ALA A 18 24.13 3.68 -0.34
CA ALA A 18 23.51 3.59 -1.66
C ALA A 18 22.80 2.24 -1.94
N VAL A 19 23.00 1.22 -1.09
CA VAL A 19 22.42 -0.12 -1.30
C VAL A 19 20.97 -0.23 -0.77
N LEU A 20 20.44 0.79 -0.10
CA LEU A 20 19.14 0.70 0.59
C LEU A 20 17.90 0.97 -0.25
N SER A 21 17.98 1.28 -1.55
CA SER A 21 16.80 1.85 -2.21
C SER A 21 16.68 1.60 -3.71
N VAL A 22 16.44 0.36 -4.12
CA VAL A 22 15.44 0.08 -5.18
C VAL A 22 14.94 -1.36 -5.01
N SER A 23 13.94 -1.58 -4.17
CA SER A 23 12.98 -2.65 -4.40
C SER A 23 11.62 -2.01 -4.50
N CYS A 24 11.45 -1.14 -5.51
CA CYS A 24 10.18 -0.50 -5.82
C CYS A 24 9.28 -1.54 -6.49
N GLY A 25 8.82 -2.49 -5.68
CA GLY A 25 7.84 -3.49 -6.06
C GLY A 25 6.47 -2.85 -6.08
N LYS A 26 5.58 -3.32 -6.95
CA LYS A 26 4.17 -2.86 -7.04
C LYS A 26 3.43 -2.85 -5.69
N GLU A 27 3.90 -3.61 -4.68
CA GLU A 27 3.48 -3.53 -3.27
C GLU A 27 3.50 -2.08 -2.74
N ASP A 28 4.54 -1.30 -3.06
CA ASP A 28 4.66 0.10 -2.63
C ASP A 28 3.56 1.00 -3.22
N ILE A 29 3.10 0.69 -4.45
CA ILE A 29 2.07 1.46 -5.13
C ILE A 29 0.71 1.26 -4.47
N TYR A 30 0.37 0.03 -4.07
CA TYR A 30 -0.91 -0.23 -3.38
C TYR A 30 -0.90 0.27 -1.94
N LEU A 31 0.23 0.14 -1.23
CA LEU A 31 0.40 0.67 0.12
C LEU A 31 0.36 2.21 0.13
N SER A 32 1.00 2.86 -0.85
CA SER A 32 0.94 4.32 -0.98
C SER A 32 -0.44 4.84 -1.36
N LYS A 33 -1.20 4.10 -2.18
CA LYS A 33 -2.62 4.42 -2.40
C LYS A 33 -3.43 4.26 -1.10
N TYR A 34 -3.11 3.28 -0.26
CA TYR A 34 -3.91 2.96 0.94
C TYR A 34 -3.75 4.02 2.03
N SER A 35 -2.56 4.62 2.13
CA SER A 35 -2.32 5.74 3.03
C SER A 35 -3.03 7.03 2.58
N ARG A 36 -3.40 7.18 1.30
CA ARG A 36 -4.08 8.37 0.77
C ARG A 36 -5.58 8.41 1.05
N VAL A 37 -6.21 7.26 1.26
CA VAL A 37 -7.62 7.19 1.69
C VAL A 37 -7.73 7.65 3.14
N GLN A 38 -8.57 8.65 3.42
CA GLN A 38 -8.77 9.20 4.76
C GLN A 38 -10.20 8.94 5.25
N GLU A 39 -10.32 8.40 6.47
CA GLU A 39 -11.62 8.21 7.13
C GLU A 39 -12.28 9.57 7.42
N GLY A 40 -13.59 9.65 7.23
CA GLY A 40 -14.39 10.86 7.37
C GLY A 40 -14.27 11.88 6.23
N VAL A 41 -13.33 11.69 5.30
CA VAL A 41 -13.04 12.66 4.22
C VAL A 41 -13.18 12.03 2.84
N SER A 42 -12.55 10.88 2.62
CA SER A 42 -12.57 10.21 1.31
C SER A 42 -13.94 9.61 1.02
N THR A 43 -14.33 9.65 -0.25
CA THR A 43 -15.61 9.12 -0.73
C THR A 43 -15.44 7.80 -1.50
N LYS A 44 -16.55 7.11 -1.75
CA LYS A 44 -16.61 5.96 -2.68
C LYS A 44 -16.00 6.28 -4.05
N GLN A 45 -16.23 7.49 -4.55
CA GLN A 45 -15.69 7.92 -5.84
C GLN A 45 -14.16 8.07 -5.80
N ASP A 46 -13.61 8.63 -4.72
CA ASP A 46 -12.16 8.75 -4.56
C ASP A 46 -11.48 7.38 -4.52
N VAL A 47 -12.07 6.43 -3.78
CA VAL A 47 -11.59 5.05 -3.71
C VAL A 47 -11.67 4.38 -5.08
N MET A 48 -12.79 4.52 -5.79
CA MET A 48 -12.98 3.99 -7.15
C MET A 48 -11.96 4.58 -8.15
N MET A 49 -11.64 5.87 -8.06
CA MET A 49 -10.61 6.50 -8.91
C MET A 49 -9.20 5.97 -8.62
N MET A 50 -8.89 5.67 -7.37
CA MET A 50 -7.57 5.18 -6.96
C MET A 50 -7.35 3.69 -7.25
N TYR A 51 -8.39 2.88 -7.04
CA TYR A 51 -8.31 1.42 -7.04
C TYR A 51 -9.08 0.74 -8.17
N GLY A 52 -9.92 1.47 -8.90
CA GLY A 52 -10.82 0.88 -9.88
C GLY A 52 -11.95 0.11 -9.22
N ARG A 53 -12.47 -0.90 -9.93
CA ARG A 53 -13.62 -1.68 -9.48
C ARG A 53 -13.24 -2.64 -8.34
N PRO A 54 -13.99 -2.68 -7.23
CA PRO A 54 -13.75 -3.63 -6.15
C PRO A 54 -13.99 -5.08 -6.60
N ARG A 55 -13.28 -6.03 -5.96
CA ARG A 55 -13.48 -7.46 -6.17
C ARG A 55 -14.79 -7.93 -5.53
N PHE A 56 -15.09 -7.43 -4.33
CA PHE A 56 -16.32 -7.72 -3.61
C PHE A 56 -16.97 -6.44 -3.09
N VAL A 57 -18.30 -6.41 -3.12
CA VAL A 57 -19.13 -5.36 -2.54
C VAL A 57 -20.17 -6.03 -1.64
N LEU A 58 -20.18 -5.66 -0.37
CA LEU A 58 -21.09 -6.17 0.65
C LEU A 58 -21.99 -5.02 1.13
N PRO A 59 -23.24 -4.93 0.65
CA PRO A 59 -24.19 -3.94 1.15
C PRO A 59 -24.85 -4.39 2.45
N HIS A 60 -25.08 -3.44 3.36
CA HIS A 60 -25.78 -3.67 4.63
C HIS A 60 -27.18 -3.02 4.62
N ARG A 61 -28.03 -3.48 5.53
CA ARG A 61 -29.43 -3.00 5.63
C ARG A 61 -29.57 -1.54 6.05
N ASP A 62 -28.55 -0.98 6.71
CA ASP A 62 -28.51 0.42 7.13
C ASP A 62 -28.04 1.38 6.02
N GLY A 63 -27.73 0.84 4.83
CA GLY A 63 -27.21 1.58 3.69
C GLY A 63 -25.69 1.71 3.67
N SER A 64 -24.99 1.24 4.71
CA SER A 64 -23.53 1.15 4.69
C SER A 64 -23.07 0.04 3.73
N GLU A 65 -21.85 0.15 3.23
CA GLU A 65 -21.29 -0.84 2.32
C GLU A 65 -19.82 -1.10 2.63
N GLN A 66 -19.37 -2.32 2.43
CA GLN A 66 -17.96 -2.69 2.47
C GLN A 66 -17.48 -3.05 1.07
N TRP A 67 -16.35 -2.50 0.65
CA TRP A 67 -15.68 -2.86 -0.60
C TRP A 67 -14.34 -3.53 -0.31
N SER A 68 -14.08 -4.66 -0.95
CA SER A 68 -12.83 -5.42 -0.81
C SER A 68 -12.04 -5.42 -2.10
N TYR A 69 -10.74 -5.20 -1.97
CA TYR A 69 -9.77 -5.20 -3.05
C TYR A 69 -8.67 -6.21 -2.75
N GLU A 70 -8.26 -6.96 -3.77
CA GLU A 70 -7.10 -7.85 -3.70
C GLU A 70 -6.03 -7.28 -4.63
N ALA A 71 -4.83 -7.08 -4.09
CA ALA A 71 -3.65 -6.72 -4.87
C ALA A 71 -2.76 -7.96 -4.98
N ASP A 72 -2.73 -8.55 -6.18
CA ASP A 72 -1.75 -9.57 -6.53
C ASP A 72 -0.36 -8.95 -6.50
N ALA A 73 0.51 -9.42 -5.60
CA ALA A 73 1.94 -9.11 -5.60
C ALA A 73 2.64 -9.82 -6.78
N SER A 74 2.16 -9.61 -8.01
CA SER A 74 2.72 -10.28 -9.20
C SER A 74 4.03 -9.61 -9.61
N GLY A 75 5.12 -10.15 -9.05
CA GLY A 75 6.49 -9.84 -9.42
C GLY A 75 7.58 -10.56 -8.63
N SER A 76 7.27 -11.17 -7.48
CA SER A 76 8.21 -12.01 -6.74
C SER A 76 7.48 -13.26 -6.29
N PHE A 77 8.21 -14.35 -6.04
CA PHE A 77 7.71 -15.56 -5.39
C PHE A 77 7.33 -15.26 -3.92
N SER A 78 6.47 -14.28 -3.67
CA SER A 78 5.91 -13.97 -2.37
C SER A 78 4.49 -14.51 -2.33
N ASP A 79 4.27 -15.51 -1.48
CA ASP A 79 2.94 -16.08 -1.19
C ASP A 79 1.98 -15.08 -0.50
N LYS A 80 2.27 -13.77 -0.56
CA LYS A 80 1.61 -12.72 0.21
C LYS A 80 0.62 -11.97 -0.67
N HIS A 81 -0.65 -12.10 -0.34
CA HIS A 81 -1.74 -11.34 -0.95
C HIS A 81 -2.12 -10.20 -0.01
N HIS A 82 -2.10 -8.97 -0.51
CA HIS A 82 -2.59 -7.82 0.24
C HIS A 82 -4.06 -7.61 -0.10
N ASN A 83 -4.90 -7.69 0.93
CA ASN A 83 -6.31 -7.37 0.82
C ASN A 83 -6.58 -6.06 1.56
N PHE A 84 -7.39 -5.22 0.94
CA PHE A 84 -7.82 -3.93 1.48
C PHE A 84 -9.33 -3.90 1.55
N ASP A 85 -9.86 -3.56 2.72
CA ASP A 85 -11.29 -3.29 2.89
C ASP A 85 -11.51 -1.80 3.17
N PHE A 86 -12.51 -1.25 2.51
CA PHE A 86 -13.02 0.09 2.78
C PHE A 86 -14.47 0.00 3.20
N TYR A 87 -14.79 0.55 4.36
CA TYR A 87 -16.14 0.62 4.91
C TYR A 87 -16.67 2.02 4.68
N PHE A 88 -17.86 2.10 4.08
CA PHE A 88 -18.52 3.35 3.77
C PHE A 88 -19.82 3.46 4.55
N ASP A 89 -20.14 4.67 5.00
CA ASP A 89 -21.48 4.98 5.49
C ASP A 89 -22.51 5.02 4.34
N LYS A 90 -23.77 5.23 4.71
CA LYS A 90 -24.87 5.41 3.75
C LYS A 90 -24.72 6.60 2.81
N ASN A 91 -23.87 7.57 3.14
CA ASN A 91 -23.58 8.74 2.30
C ASN A 91 -22.41 8.48 1.35
N GLY A 92 -21.77 7.31 1.43
CA GLY A 92 -20.62 6.97 0.61
C GLY A 92 -19.30 7.56 1.09
N VAL A 93 -19.21 7.97 2.36
CA VAL A 93 -17.97 8.44 3.00
C VAL A 93 -17.28 7.27 3.68
N VAL A 94 -15.96 7.16 3.53
CA VAL A 94 -15.15 6.13 4.20
C VAL A 94 -15.20 6.37 5.71
N ILE A 95 -15.73 5.42 6.47
CA ILE A 95 -15.79 5.48 7.94
C ILE A 95 -14.76 4.58 8.62
N ASN A 96 -14.24 3.59 7.89
CA ASN A 96 -13.18 2.72 8.37
C ASN A 96 -12.42 2.12 7.19
N LYS A 97 -11.15 1.75 7.40
CA LYS A 97 -10.38 0.94 6.45
C LYS A 97 -9.56 -0.13 7.15
N SER A 98 -9.46 -1.29 6.50
CA SER A 98 -8.65 -2.41 6.97
C SER A 98 -7.64 -2.86 5.90
N LYS A 99 -6.50 -3.37 6.36
CA LYS A 99 -5.51 -4.03 5.52
C LYS A 99 -5.11 -5.34 6.17
N PHE A 100 -5.26 -6.44 5.45
CA PHE A 100 -4.75 -7.74 5.87
C PHE A 100 -3.83 -8.32 4.81
N THR A 101 -2.81 -9.05 5.26
CA THR A 101 -1.88 -9.76 4.38
C THR A 101 -2.05 -11.23 4.66
N SER A 102 -2.59 -11.99 3.71
CA SER A 102 -2.72 -13.44 3.84
C SER A 102 -1.54 -14.10 3.16
N LYS A 103 -0.97 -15.11 3.83
CA LYS A 103 -0.08 -16.07 3.20
C LYS A 103 -0.92 -17.28 2.81
N TRP A 104 -1.15 -17.53 1.52
CA TRP A 104 -1.79 -18.79 1.13
C TRP A 104 -0.74 -19.92 1.29
N PRO A 105 -1.11 -21.07 1.87
CA PRO A 105 -0.21 -22.23 1.99
C PRO A 105 0.11 -22.87 0.64
#